data_AF-A0A1F3IST9-F1
#
_entry.id   AF-A0A1F3IST9-F1
#
_cell.length_a   1.000
_cell.length_b   1.000
_cell.length_c   1.000
_cell.angle_alpha   90.00
_cell.angle_beta   90.00
_cell.angle_gamma   90.00
#
_symmetry.space_group_name_H-M   'P 1'
#
loop_
_entity.id
_entity.type
_entity.pdbx_description
1 polymer ?
#
loop_
_entity_poly.entity_id
_entity_poly.type
_entity_poly.pdbx_seq_one_letter_code
_entity_poly.pdbx_strand_id
1 'polypeptide(L)'
;MLNSLKPINIPPYLEQEINKKFCLINNIRAKFFTIALVVYALFITSYDVVFSQRIRQQDDFISQFRLDLILIVFSVIFTIYVYFNQVKSVKHIRSYHRTIHTIISFFVMCWGAARACNSSFSNEIIVQVYLTSIFITAFVFYFPFFNYLVQLILSVFFYIFIGLYYQIEINLIFNFAIFNFILIIFAFLISRLLIHQKTEFFLKEYEINRLKDEKLFANGQK
;
A
#
# COMPACT_ATOMS: atom_id res chain seq x y z
N MET A 1 7.41 -23.12 -13.44
CA MET A 1 7.32 -22.10 -12.37
C MET A 1 8.65 -21.46 -11.99
N LEU A 2 9.79 -22.19 -11.98
CA LEU A 2 11.12 -21.64 -11.61
C LEU A 2 11.67 -20.53 -12.51
N ASN A 3 11.18 -20.37 -13.76
CA ASN A 3 11.62 -19.27 -14.63
C ASN A 3 11.13 -17.88 -14.17
N SER A 4 10.11 -17.80 -13.29
CA SER A 4 9.55 -16.54 -12.77
C SER A 4 10.35 -15.89 -11.64
N LEU A 5 11.50 -16.48 -11.27
CA LEU A 5 12.39 -15.99 -10.20
C LEU A 5 13.78 -15.63 -10.72
N LYS A 6 14.04 -15.73 -12.03
CA LYS A 6 15.33 -15.35 -12.60
C LYS A 6 15.51 -13.83 -12.46
N PRO A 7 16.67 -13.32 -12.03
CA PRO A 7 16.88 -11.87 -11.96
C PRO A 7 16.67 -11.24 -13.34
N ILE A 8 15.77 -10.26 -13.41
CA ILE A 8 15.55 -9.48 -14.63
C ILE A 8 16.60 -8.36 -14.64
N ASN A 9 17.56 -8.46 -15.57
CA ASN A 9 18.45 -7.35 -15.87
C ASN A 9 17.70 -6.34 -16.73
N ILE A 10 17.29 -5.24 -16.10
CA ILE A 10 16.68 -4.11 -16.81
C ILE A 10 17.81 -3.27 -17.41
N PRO A 11 17.82 -3.00 -18.72
CA PRO A 11 18.80 -2.10 -19.31
C PRO A 11 18.71 -0.69 -18.70
N PRO A 12 19.84 -0.02 -18.39
CA PRO A 12 19.83 1.26 -17.68
C PRO A 12 18.96 2.34 -18.34
N TYR A 13 18.91 2.34 -19.68
CA TYR A 13 18.12 3.30 -20.44
C TYR A 13 16.58 3.08 -20.32
N LEU A 14 16.13 1.86 -19.96
CA LEU A 14 14.72 1.51 -19.78
C LEU A 14 14.24 1.65 -18.33
N GLU A 15 15.16 1.68 -17.36
CA GLU A 15 14.83 1.70 -15.94
C GLU A 15 13.93 2.90 -15.57
N GLN A 16 14.26 4.09 -16.10
CA GLN A 16 13.46 5.29 -15.85
C GLN A 16 12.05 5.18 -16.43
N GLU A 17 11.91 4.61 -17.62
CA GLU A 17 10.62 4.45 -18.30
C GLU A 17 9.74 3.44 -17.54
N ILE A 18 10.30 2.29 -17.16
CA ILE A 18 9.62 1.27 -16.37
C ILE A 18 9.16 1.85 -15.02
N ASN A 19 10.01 2.62 -14.34
CA ASN A 19 9.65 3.29 -13.09
C ASN A 19 8.52 4.32 -13.26
N LYS A 20 8.46 5.02 -14.40
CA LYS A 20 7.31 5.89 -14.71
C LYS A 20 6.06 5.06 -15.04
N LYS A 21 6.15 3.95 -15.77
CA LYS A 21 5.03 3.02 -16.01
C LYS A 21 4.45 2.48 -14.70
N PHE A 22 5.29 2.09 -13.74
CA PHE A 22 4.84 1.69 -12.40
C PHE A 22 4.10 2.81 -11.67
N CYS A 23 4.65 4.03 -11.71
CA CYS A 23 4.00 5.19 -11.11
C CYS A 23 2.64 5.51 -11.76
N LEU A 24 2.49 5.29 -13.07
CA LEU A 24 1.22 5.45 -13.78
C LEU A 24 0.19 4.45 -13.26
N ILE A 25 0.58 3.17 -13.15
CA ILE A 25 -0.30 2.13 -12.60
C ILE A 25 -0.72 2.48 -11.17
N ASN A 26 0.23 2.90 -10.34
CA ASN A 26 -0.07 3.31 -8.98
C ASN A 26 -1.04 4.49 -8.93
N ASN A 27 -0.95 5.46 -9.85
CA ASN A 27 -1.88 6.59 -9.89
C ASN A 27 -3.31 6.12 -10.21
N ILE A 28 -3.45 5.27 -11.23
CA ILE A 28 -4.75 4.68 -11.58
C ILE A 28 -5.33 3.89 -10.40
N ARG A 29 -4.51 3.05 -9.76
CA ARG A 29 -4.93 2.24 -8.61
C ARG A 29 -5.22 3.09 -7.38
N ALA A 30 -4.43 4.13 -7.11
CA ALA A 30 -4.63 5.06 -6.00
C ALA A 30 -5.99 5.75 -6.08
N LYS A 31 -6.45 6.09 -7.28
CA LYS A 31 -7.77 6.70 -7.49
C LYS A 31 -8.87 5.79 -6.96
N PHE A 32 -8.92 4.54 -7.42
CA PHE A 32 -9.95 3.60 -6.99
C PHE A 32 -9.77 3.18 -5.52
N PHE A 33 -8.52 3.02 -5.09
CA PHE A 33 -8.18 2.65 -3.73
C PHE A 33 -8.64 3.70 -2.71
N THR A 34 -8.38 4.99 -2.97
CA THR A 34 -8.79 6.06 -2.06
C THR A 34 -10.31 6.23 -2.01
N ILE A 35 -11.00 6.06 -3.14
CA ILE A 35 -12.49 6.02 -3.15
C ILE A 35 -12.98 4.83 -2.30
N ALA A 36 -12.40 3.65 -2.47
CA ALA A 36 -12.75 2.48 -1.68
C ALA A 36 -12.47 2.69 -0.18
N LEU A 37 -11.38 3.38 0.17
CA LEU A 37 -11.08 3.75 1.56
C LEU A 37 -12.14 4.67 2.15
N VAL A 38 -12.62 5.68 1.40
CA VAL A 38 -13.71 6.56 1.87
C VAL A 38 -14.97 5.74 2.14
N VAL A 39 -15.38 4.88 1.22
CA VAL A 39 -16.57 4.02 1.37
C VAL A 39 -16.42 3.09 2.57
N TYR A 40 -15.26 2.45 2.71
CA TYR A 40 -14.95 1.57 3.83
C TYR A 40 -14.97 2.32 5.17
N ALA A 41 -14.38 3.51 5.23
CA ALA A 41 -14.33 4.34 6.43
C ALA A 41 -15.74 4.78 6.85
N LEU A 42 -16.58 5.20 5.91
CA LEU A 42 -17.98 5.54 6.20
C LEU A 42 -18.77 4.33 6.72
N PHE A 43 -18.57 3.16 6.11
CA PHE A 43 -19.23 1.92 6.53
C PHE A 43 -18.84 1.54 7.96
N ILE A 44 -17.54 1.54 8.27
CA ILE A 44 -17.05 1.10 9.57
C ILE A 44 -17.39 2.10 10.68
N THR A 45 -17.32 3.40 10.41
CA THR A 45 -17.78 4.43 11.38
C THR A 45 -19.27 4.33 11.63
N SER A 46 -20.08 4.08 10.60
CA SER A 46 -21.53 3.89 10.77
C SER A 46 -21.83 2.64 11.60
N TYR A 47 -21.11 1.55 11.36
CA TYR A 47 -21.21 0.34 12.16
C TYR A 47 -20.86 0.60 13.63
N ASP A 48 -19.78 1.35 13.88
CA ASP A 48 -19.34 1.65 15.24
C ASP A 48 -20.39 2.48 16.01
N VAL A 49 -20.98 3.50 15.38
CA VAL A 49 -22.03 4.34 15.99
C VAL A 49 -23.33 3.57 16.23
N VAL A 50 -23.79 2.78 15.25
CA VAL A 50 -25.10 2.13 15.34
C VAL A 50 -25.08 0.91 16.28
N PHE A 51 -24.00 0.12 16.24
CA PHE A 51 -23.91 -1.16 16.93
C PHE A 51 -22.86 -1.15 18.04
N SER A 52 -21.62 -0.76 17.74
CA SER A 52 -20.48 -0.96 18.64
C SER A 52 -20.57 -0.10 19.92
N GLN A 53 -21.14 1.10 19.82
CA GLN A 53 -21.37 2.00 20.96
C GLN A 53 -22.14 1.32 22.11
N ARG A 54 -23.00 0.34 21.81
CA ARG A 54 -23.82 -0.34 22.83
C ARG A 54 -23.08 -1.43 23.60
N ILE A 55 -21.97 -1.92 23.05
CA ILE A 55 -21.27 -3.13 23.53
C ILE A 55 -19.97 -2.76 24.26
N ARG A 56 -19.43 -1.57 23.96
CA ARG A 56 -18.09 -1.16 24.35
C ARG A 56 -18.10 -0.17 25.52
N GLN A 57 -17.01 -0.18 26.29
CA GLN A 57 -16.77 0.90 27.25
C GLN A 57 -16.65 2.23 26.49
N GLN A 58 -17.14 3.30 27.12
CA GLN A 58 -17.30 4.59 26.47
C GLN A 58 -15.96 5.19 26.01
N ASP A 59 -14.91 5.03 26.80
CA ASP A 59 -13.57 5.58 26.49
C ASP A 59 -12.95 4.91 25.27
N ASP A 60 -13.06 3.59 25.18
CA ASP A 60 -12.56 2.80 24.05
C ASP A 60 -13.36 3.10 22.76
N PHE A 61 -14.68 3.27 22.87
CA PHE A 61 -15.52 3.70 21.76
C PHE A 61 -15.08 5.07 21.23
N ILE A 62 -14.88 6.06 22.11
CA ILE A 62 -14.43 7.40 21.74
C ILE A 62 -13.07 7.36 21.05
N SER A 63 -12.13 6.56 21.59
CA SER A 63 -10.80 6.37 21.01
C SER A 63 -10.89 5.83 19.57
N GLN A 64 -11.68 4.76 19.35
CA GLN A 64 -11.84 4.17 18.03
C GLN A 64 -12.56 5.11 17.05
N PHE A 65 -13.60 5.80 17.52
CA PHE A 65 -14.32 6.77 16.70
C PHE A 65 -13.42 7.91 16.22
N ARG A 66 -12.51 8.41 17.06
CA ARG A 66 -11.51 9.43 16.66
C ARG A 66 -10.57 8.91 15.58
N LEU A 67 -10.09 7.67 15.72
CA LEU A 67 -9.21 7.02 14.75
C LEU A 67 -9.89 6.83 13.38
N ASP A 68 -11.19 6.55 13.40
CA ASP A 68 -11.98 6.38 12.18
C ASP A 68 -12.30 7.71 11.50
N LEU A 69 -12.57 8.77 12.27
CA LEU A 69 -12.67 10.13 11.72
C LEU A 69 -11.37 10.57 11.03
N ILE A 70 -10.21 10.25 11.61
CA ILE A 70 -8.91 10.51 10.98
C ILE A 70 -8.82 9.77 9.63
N LEU A 71 -9.20 8.49 9.57
CA LEU A 71 -9.24 7.76 8.30
C LEU A 71 -10.14 8.43 7.28
N ILE A 72 -11.36 8.83 7.66
CA ILE A 72 -12.30 9.50 6.75
C ILE A 72 -11.67 10.77 6.17
N VAL A 73 -11.20 11.66 7.05
CA VAL A 73 -10.66 12.97 6.65
C VAL A 73 -9.48 12.80 5.69
N PHE A 74 -8.50 11.98 6.05
CA PHE A 74 -7.34 11.75 5.19
C PHE A 74 -7.70 11.01 3.90
N SER A 75 -8.63 10.05 3.94
CA SER A 75 -9.10 9.37 2.72
C SER A 75 -9.75 10.35 1.75
N VAL A 76 -10.58 11.28 2.23
CA VAL A 76 -11.17 12.34 1.40
C VAL A 76 -10.09 13.26 0.83
N ILE A 77 -9.12 13.71 1.64
CA ILE A 77 -7.99 14.53 1.17
C ILE A 77 -7.22 13.81 0.07
N PHE A 78 -6.89 12.53 0.27
CA PHE A 78 -6.17 11.74 -0.72
C PHE A 78 -6.99 11.50 -1.98
N THR A 79 -8.30 11.22 -1.87
CA THR A 79 -9.18 11.08 -3.03
C THR A 79 -9.21 12.36 -3.86
N ILE A 80 -9.41 13.51 -3.22
CA ILE A 80 -9.42 14.82 -3.88
C ILE A 80 -8.08 15.05 -4.58
N TYR A 81 -6.97 14.86 -3.85
CA TYR A 81 -5.63 15.08 -4.39
C TYR A 81 -5.35 14.20 -5.62
N VAL A 82 -5.63 12.89 -5.53
CA VAL A 82 -5.38 11.93 -6.62
C VAL A 82 -6.30 12.21 -7.81
N TYR A 83 -7.55 12.60 -7.55
CA TYR A 83 -8.50 12.95 -8.61
C TYR A 83 -8.03 14.16 -9.43
N PHE A 84 -7.60 15.24 -8.76
CA PHE A 84 -7.14 16.46 -9.44
C PHE A 84 -5.74 16.31 -10.07
N ASN A 85 -4.88 15.43 -9.55
CA ASN A 85 -3.54 15.16 -10.09
C ASN A 85 -3.50 13.87 -10.91
N GLN A 86 -4.62 13.48 -11.53
CA GLN A 86 -4.67 12.26 -12.33
C GLN A 86 -3.86 12.41 -13.61
N VAL A 87 -2.92 11.47 -13.84
CA VAL A 87 -2.07 11.47 -15.02
C VAL A 87 -2.58 10.46 -16.05
N LYS A 88 -2.78 10.90 -17.29
CA LYS A 88 -3.23 10.05 -18.41
C LYS A 88 -2.09 9.35 -19.17
N SER A 89 -0.85 9.82 -19.03
CA SER A 89 0.30 9.29 -19.78
C SER A 89 1.61 9.36 -19.00
N VAL A 90 2.48 8.37 -19.23
CA VAL A 90 3.83 8.24 -18.66
C VAL A 90 4.66 9.53 -18.82
N LYS A 91 4.43 10.29 -19.90
CA LYS A 91 5.15 11.54 -20.20
C LYS A 91 4.93 12.64 -19.16
N HIS A 92 3.78 12.67 -18.48
CA HIS A 92 3.44 13.72 -17.52
C HIS A 92 3.75 13.33 -16.06
N ILE A 93 4.36 12.16 -15.83
CA ILE A 93 4.71 11.72 -14.48
C ILE A 93 5.88 12.53 -13.94
N ARG A 94 5.60 13.21 -12.83
CA ARG A 94 6.56 13.95 -12.00
C ARG A 94 6.87 13.21 -10.70
N SER A 95 7.98 13.58 -10.05
CA SER A 95 8.45 12.94 -8.80
C SER A 95 7.40 12.94 -7.68
N TYR A 96 6.64 14.03 -7.50
CA TYR A 96 5.64 14.12 -6.43
C TYR A 96 4.55 13.04 -6.51
N HIS A 97 4.23 12.54 -7.70
CA HIS A 97 3.28 11.44 -7.86
C HIS A 97 3.78 10.17 -7.17
N ARG A 98 5.10 9.92 -7.19
CA ARG A 98 5.67 8.78 -6.47
C ARG A 98 5.53 8.98 -4.96
N THR A 99 5.83 10.19 -4.49
CA THR A 99 5.76 10.54 -3.07
C THR A 99 4.35 10.40 -2.52
N ILE A 100 3.31 10.86 -3.24
CA ILE A 100 1.93 10.75 -2.73
C ILE A 100 1.49 9.29 -2.57
N HIS A 101 1.83 8.40 -3.50
CA HIS A 101 1.47 6.98 -3.37
C HIS A 101 2.16 6.35 -2.14
N THR A 102 3.42 6.74 -1.89
CA THR A 102 4.16 6.34 -0.69
C THR A 102 3.47 6.83 0.57
N ILE A 103 3.03 8.09 0.61
CA ILE A 103 2.31 8.67 1.76
C ILE A 103 0.99 7.94 2.00
N ILE A 104 0.19 7.72 0.96
CA ILE A 104 -1.11 7.02 1.06
C ILE A 104 -0.91 5.60 1.61
N SER A 105 0.01 4.84 1.03
CA SER A 105 0.35 3.48 1.47
C SER A 105 0.77 3.45 2.93
N PHE A 106 1.69 4.34 3.31
CA PHE A 106 2.19 4.42 4.69
C PHE A 106 1.09 4.81 5.68
N PHE A 107 0.25 5.79 5.33
CA PHE A 107 -0.89 6.18 6.15
C PHE A 107 -1.84 5.01 6.43
N VAL A 108 -2.18 4.20 5.42
CA VAL A 108 -3.04 3.02 5.59
C VAL A 108 -2.41 1.99 6.54
N MET A 109 -1.10 1.75 6.42
CA MET A 109 -0.39 0.83 7.33
C MET A 109 -0.37 1.36 8.77
N CYS A 110 -0.12 2.65 8.97
CA CYS A 110 -0.15 3.27 10.30
C CYS A 110 -1.54 3.27 10.92
N TRP A 111 -2.57 3.54 10.12
CA TRP A 111 -3.97 3.44 10.56
C TRP A 111 -4.32 2.00 10.97
N GLY A 112 -3.95 1.01 10.17
CA GLY A 112 -4.16 -0.40 10.48
C GLY A 112 -3.45 -0.84 11.75
N ALA A 113 -2.21 -0.37 11.97
CA ALA A 113 -1.47 -0.60 13.20
C ALA A 113 -2.18 0.00 14.41
N ALA A 114 -2.57 1.27 14.32
CA ALA A 114 -3.25 1.96 15.41
C ALA A 114 -4.63 1.33 15.71
N ARG A 115 -5.37 0.90 14.69
CA ARG A 115 -6.64 0.20 14.87
C ARG A 115 -6.44 -1.16 15.53
N ALA A 116 -5.43 -1.93 15.12
CA ALA A 116 -5.11 -3.21 15.75
C ALA A 116 -4.79 -3.05 17.24
N CYS A 117 -3.96 -2.07 17.62
CA CYS A 117 -3.63 -1.78 19.01
C CYS A 117 -4.85 -1.33 19.83
N ASN A 118 -5.73 -0.49 19.24
CA ASN A 118 -6.92 0.04 19.93
C ASN A 118 -8.07 -0.99 20.01
N SER A 119 -8.03 -2.05 19.22
CA SER A 119 -9.05 -3.10 19.21
C SER A 119 -8.85 -4.20 20.26
N SER A 120 -7.92 -4.02 21.21
CA SER A 120 -7.64 -4.92 22.32
C SER A 120 -8.77 -4.92 23.37
N PHE A 121 -9.98 -5.31 22.98
CA PHE A 121 -11.16 -5.34 23.84
C PHE A 121 -11.20 -6.53 24.81
N SER A 122 -10.21 -7.43 24.77
CA SER A 122 -10.27 -8.72 25.48
C SER A 122 -8.92 -9.38 25.74
N ASN A 123 -7.83 -8.62 25.93
CA ASN A 123 -6.45 -9.15 25.97
C ASN A 123 -6.00 -9.89 24.69
N GLU A 124 -6.80 -9.86 23.62
CA GLU A 124 -6.44 -10.36 22.30
C GLU A 124 -6.28 -9.18 21.35
N ILE A 125 -5.05 -8.95 20.87
CA ILE A 125 -4.81 -7.97 19.82
C ILE A 125 -5.35 -8.55 18.51
N ILE A 126 -6.28 -7.84 17.86
CA ILE A 126 -6.76 -8.21 16.52
C ILE A 126 -5.72 -7.77 15.48
N VAL A 127 -4.61 -8.49 15.45
CA VAL A 127 -3.46 -8.27 14.53
C VAL A 127 -3.89 -8.34 13.05
N GLN A 128 -5.00 -9.02 12.78
CA GLN A 128 -5.56 -9.20 11.45
C GLN A 128 -5.77 -7.87 10.71
N VAL A 129 -6.23 -6.80 11.38
CA VAL A 129 -6.49 -5.50 10.75
C VAL A 129 -5.20 -4.85 10.22
N TYR A 130 -4.12 -4.93 11.00
CA TYR A 130 -2.80 -4.45 10.61
C TYR A 130 -2.24 -5.26 9.42
N LEU A 131 -2.37 -6.59 9.48
CA LEU A 131 -1.92 -7.48 8.41
C LEU A 131 -2.68 -7.23 7.11
N THR A 132 -4.00 -7.12 7.17
CA THR A 132 -4.83 -6.80 6.00
C THR A 132 -4.38 -5.50 5.37
N SER A 133 -4.06 -4.48 6.16
CA SER A 133 -3.56 -3.19 5.68
C SER A 133 -2.22 -3.35 4.93
N ILE A 134 -1.27 -4.10 5.48
CA ILE A 134 0.03 -4.40 4.84
C ILE A 134 -0.14 -5.16 3.53
N PHE A 135 -0.96 -6.22 3.51
CA PHE A 135 -1.18 -7.01 2.30
C PHE A 135 -1.89 -6.19 1.22
N ILE A 136 -2.89 -5.38 1.58
CA ILE A 136 -3.56 -4.47 0.65
C ILE A 136 -2.54 -3.54 0.01
N THR A 137 -1.64 -2.92 0.79
CA THR A 137 -0.61 -2.05 0.21
C THR A 137 0.38 -2.81 -0.68
N ALA A 138 0.72 -4.06 -0.35
CA ALA A 138 1.58 -4.92 -1.17
C ALA A 138 0.98 -5.25 -2.54
N PHE A 139 -0.33 -5.52 -2.59
CA PHE A 139 -1.06 -5.87 -3.81
C PHE A 139 -1.37 -4.65 -4.68
N VAL A 140 -1.78 -3.55 -4.06
CA VAL A 140 -2.25 -2.36 -4.78
C VAL A 140 -1.08 -1.61 -5.39
N PHE A 141 0.03 -1.41 -4.67
CA PHE A 141 1.10 -0.50 -5.08
C PHE A 141 2.40 -1.20 -5.51
N TYR A 142 3.00 -0.68 -6.58
CA TYR A 142 4.33 -1.05 -7.03
C TYR A 142 5.37 -0.03 -6.56
N PHE A 143 6.15 -0.42 -5.55
CA PHE A 143 7.22 0.42 -5.01
C PHE A 143 8.61 -0.15 -5.29
N PRO A 144 9.64 0.70 -5.47
CA PRO A 144 11.03 0.27 -5.43
C PRO A 144 11.34 -0.52 -4.15
N PHE A 145 12.34 -1.39 -4.23
CA PHE A 145 12.74 -2.31 -3.14
C PHE A 145 12.90 -1.56 -1.81
N PHE A 146 13.81 -0.58 -1.78
CA PHE A 146 14.13 0.17 -0.57
C PHE A 146 12.94 0.94 -0.03
N ASN A 147 12.14 1.56 -0.89
CA ASN A 147 10.99 2.35 -0.46
C ASN A 147 9.97 1.50 0.29
N TYR A 148 9.63 0.31 -0.22
CA TYR A 148 8.64 -0.54 0.44
C TYR A 148 9.20 -1.18 1.71
N LEU A 149 10.46 -1.62 1.68
CA LEU A 149 11.13 -2.18 2.85
C LEU A 149 11.16 -1.18 4.02
N VAL A 150 11.53 0.09 3.73
CA VAL A 150 11.53 1.16 4.73
C VAL A 150 10.13 1.42 5.27
N GLN A 151 9.10 1.45 4.42
CA GLN A 151 7.72 1.62 4.88
C GLN A 151 7.28 0.52 5.85
N LEU A 152 7.60 -0.74 5.54
CA LEU A 152 7.24 -1.89 6.37
C LEU A 152 7.98 -1.87 7.72
N ILE A 153 9.26 -1.52 7.72
CA ILE A 153 10.04 -1.39 8.96
C ILE A 153 9.47 -0.26 9.82
N LEU A 154 9.20 0.91 9.22
CA LEU A 154 8.62 2.04 9.92
C LEU A 154 7.21 1.74 10.45
N SER A 155 6.40 0.95 9.75
CA SER A 155 5.06 0.57 10.24
C SER A 155 5.13 -0.35 11.45
N VAL A 156 6.15 -1.23 11.54
CA VAL A 156 6.40 -2.06 12.74
C VAL A 156 6.80 -1.20 13.92
N PHE A 157 7.74 -0.26 13.73
CA PHE A 157 8.11 0.66 14.79
C PHE A 157 6.89 1.45 15.26
N PHE A 158 6.08 1.96 14.34
CA PHE A 158 4.85 2.67 14.65
C PHE A 158 3.88 1.81 15.46
N TYR A 159 3.67 0.55 15.08
CA TYR A 159 2.87 -0.41 15.83
C TYR A 159 3.37 -0.59 17.28
N ILE A 160 4.69 -0.73 17.47
CA ILE A 160 5.30 -0.87 18.80
C ILE A 160 5.07 0.40 19.63
N PHE A 161 5.31 1.58 19.07
CA PHE A 161 5.11 2.86 19.76
C PHE A 161 3.65 3.06 20.18
N ILE A 162 2.70 2.76 19.29
CA ILE A 162 1.27 2.87 19.61
C ILE A 162 0.84 1.81 20.62
N GLY A 163 1.36 0.58 20.54
CA GLY A 163 1.10 -0.47 21.53
C GLY A 163 1.55 -0.07 22.93
N LEU A 164 2.73 0.56 23.05
CA LEU A 164 3.23 1.11 24.32
C LEU A 164 2.35 2.26 24.82
N TYR A 165 1.87 3.13 23.93
CA TYR A 165 0.95 4.22 24.28
C TYR A 165 -0.36 3.71 24.88
N TYR A 166 -0.92 2.62 24.34
CA TYR A 166 -2.10 1.94 24.88
C TYR A 166 -1.80 0.99 26.05
N GLN A 167 -0.59 1.05 26.63
CA GLN A 167 -0.19 0.27 27.81
C GLN A 167 -0.32 -1.25 27.65
N ILE A 168 -0.19 -1.76 26.42
CA ILE A 168 -0.18 -3.20 26.14
C ILE A 168 1.07 -3.81 26.78
N GLU A 169 0.95 -5.00 27.38
CA GLU A 169 2.09 -5.70 27.97
C GLU A 169 3.22 -5.90 26.96
N ILE A 170 4.45 -5.58 27.37
CA ILE A 170 5.65 -5.65 26.53
C ILE A 170 5.82 -7.04 25.93
N ASN A 171 5.58 -8.11 26.72
CA ASN A 171 5.68 -9.48 26.25
C ASN A 171 4.70 -9.79 25.11
N LEU A 172 3.46 -9.29 25.20
CA LEU A 172 2.46 -9.43 24.14
C LEU A 172 2.89 -8.64 22.90
N ILE A 173 3.33 -7.39 23.06
CA ILE A 173 3.84 -6.57 21.95
C ILE A 173 4.96 -7.30 21.20
N PHE A 174 5.93 -7.87 21.92
CA PHE A 174 7.05 -8.59 21.32
C PHE A 174 6.61 -9.85 20.56
N ASN A 175 5.76 -10.68 21.17
CA ASN A 175 5.27 -11.90 20.52
C ASN A 175 4.51 -11.60 19.22
N PHE A 176 3.64 -10.59 19.24
CA PHE A 176 2.92 -10.15 18.05
C PHE A 176 3.84 -9.44 17.05
N ALA A 177 4.83 -8.68 17.49
CA ALA A 177 5.81 -8.04 16.60
C ALA A 177 6.64 -9.07 15.83
N ILE A 178 7.05 -10.18 16.47
CA ILE A 178 7.76 -11.27 15.79
C ILE A 178 6.88 -11.91 14.72
N PHE A 179 5.63 -12.23 15.06
CA PHE A 179 4.67 -12.78 14.09
C PHE A 179 4.40 -11.81 12.93
N ASN A 180 4.24 -10.52 13.24
CA ASN A 180 4.09 -9.45 12.25
C ASN A 180 5.30 -9.34 11.34
N PHE A 181 6.51 -9.49 11.87
CA PHE A 181 7.74 -9.43 11.09
C PHE A 181 7.80 -10.55 10.04
N ILE A 182 7.44 -11.78 10.42
CA ILE A 182 7.36 -12.92 9.49
C ILE A 182 6.35 -12.61 8.37
N LEU A 183 5.16 -12.10 8.70
CA LEU A 183 4.14 -11.81 7.70
C LEU A 183 4.48 -10.61 6.81
N ILE A 184 5.21 -9.64 7.34
CA ILE A 184 5.77 -8.53 6.59
C ILE A 184 6.76 -9.03 5.53
N ILE A 185 7.58 -10.03 5.85
CA ILE A 185 8.46 -10.68 4.87
C ILE A 185 7.61 -11.30 3.75
N PHE A 186 6.52 -12.00 4.07
CA PHE A 186 5.61 -12.53 3.05
C PHE A 186 4.97 -11.45 2.18
N ALA A 187 4.46 -10.37 2.78
CA ALA A 187 3.91 -9.24 2.04
C ALA A 187 4.95 -8.57 1.15
N PHE A 188 6.19 -8.46 1.63
CA PHE A 188 7.32 -7.96 0.85
C PHE A 188 7.60 -8.85 -0.36
N LEU A 189 7.68 -10.17 -0.16
CA LEU A 189 7.91 -11.15 -1.23
C LEU A 189 6.80 -11.10 -2.29
N ILE A 190 5.53 -11.00 -1.88
CA ILE A 190 4.40 -10.83 -2.79
C ILE A 190 4.55 -9.54 -3.60
N SER A 191 4.85 -8.42 -2.95
CA SER A 191 5.10 -7.15 -3.64
C SER A 191 6.23 -7.29 -4.68
N ARG A 192 7.33 -7.98 -4.34
CA ARG A 192 8.46 -8.23 -5.26
C ARG A 192 8.05 -9.11 -6.43
N LEU A 193 7.28 -10.17 -6.17
CA LEU A 193 6.81 -11.08 -7.22
C LEU A 193 5.89 -10.37 -8.21
N LEU A 194 4.95 -9.54 -7.73
CA LEU A 194 4.05 -8.79 -8.61
C LEU A 194 4.80 -7.74 -9.45
N ILE A 195 5.80 -7.07 -8.87
CA ILE A 195 6.66 -6.14 -9.62
C ILE A 195 7.47 -6.89 -10.67
N HIS A 196 8.06 -8.02 -10.29
CA HIS A 196 8.86 -8.86 -11.18
C HIS A 196 8.05 -9.26 -12.42
N GLN A 197 6.86 -9.83 -12.22
CA GLN A 197 5.96 -10.23 -13.30
C GLN A 197 5.61 -9.03 -14.21
N LYS A 198 5.38 -7.87 -13.61
CA LYS A 198 4.99 -6.68 -14.38
C LYS A 198 6.16 -6.04 -15.13
N THR A 199 7.37 -6.09 -14.58
CA THR A 199 8.61 -5.73 -15.28
C THR A 199 8.83 -6.62 -16.49
N GLU A 200 8.68 -7.95 -16.35
CA GLU A 200 8.84 -8.90 -17.45
C GLU A 200 7.85 -8.58 -18.59
N PHE A 201 6.61 -8.29 -18.24
CA PHE A 201 5.60 -7.86 -19.19
C PHE A 201 6.02 -6.58 -19.95
N PHE A 202 6.54 -5.56 -19.25
CA PHE A 202 6.98 -4.33 -19.90
C PHE A 202 8.19 -4.51 -20.82
N LEU A 203 9.12 -5.40 -20.47
CA LEU A 203 10.27 -5.70 -21.32
C LEU A 203 9.83 -6.42 -22.61
N LYS A 204 8.91 -7.40 -22.50
CA LYS A 204 8.34 -8.07 -23.68
C LYS A 204 7.57 -7.09 -24.57
N GLU A 205 6.77 -6.20 -23.96
CA GLU A 205 6.06 -5.15 -24.70
C GLU A 205 7.03 -4.23 -25.47
N TYR A 206 8.12 -3.82 -24.82
CA TYR A 206 9.16 -3.02 -25.45
C TYR A 206 9.83 -3.75 -26.62
N GLU A 207 10.23 -5.01 -26.43
CA GLU A 207 10.87 -5.81 -27.47
C GLU A 207 9.95 -6.03 -28.69
N ILE A 208 8.66 -6.31 -28.45
CA ILE A 208 7.67 -6.43 -29.51
C ILE A 208 7.54 -5.13 -30.31
N ASN A 209 7.50 -3.98 -29.64
CA ASN A 209 7.41 -2.69 -30.31
C ASN A 209 8.68 -2.38 -31.12
N ARG A 210 9.88 -2.64 -30.56
CA ARG A 210 11.14 -2.49 -31.27
C ARG A 210 11.18 -3.32 -32.56
N LEU A 211 10.79 -4.60 -32.47
CA LEU A 211 10.74 -5.51 -33.63
C LEU A 211 9.71 -5.07 -34.68
N LYS A 212 8.59 -4.46 -34.27
CA LYS A 212 7.61 -3.88 -35.20
C LYS A 212 8.18 -2.66 -35.91
N ASP A 213 8.83 -1.77 -35.18
CA ASP A 213 9.45 -0.57 -35.74
C ASP A 213 10.54 -0.95 -36.74
N GLU A 214 11.43 -1.90 -36.39
CA GLU A 214 12.47 -2.43 -37.29
C GLU A 214 11.87 -2.99 -38.60
N LYS A 215 10.73 -3.69 -38.53
CA LYS A 215 10.03 -4.19 -39.72
C LYS A 215 9.45 -3.07 -40.58
N LEU A 216 8.89 -2.02 -39.98
CA LEU A 216 8.37 -0.86 -40.70
C LEU A 216 9.50 -0.10 -41.41
N PHE A 217 10.64 0.08 -40.72
CA PHE A 217 11.85 0.67 -41.30
C PHE A 217 12.39 -0.17 -42.46
N ALA A 218 12.47 -1.50 -42.30
CA ALA A 218 12.93 -2.40 -43.36
C ALA A 218 12.01 -2.40 -44.59
N ASN A 219 10.71 -2.19 -44.40
CA ASN A 219 9.71 -2.11 -45.47
C ASN A 219 9.56 -0.70 -46.07
N GLY A 220 10.37 0.27 -45.65
CA GLY A 220 10.36 1.64 -46.20
C GLY A 220 9.10 2.46 -45.88
N GLN A 221 8.27 2.00 -44.94
CA GLN A 221 7.09 2.74 -44.49
C GLN A 221 7.50 3.66 -43.33
N LYS A 222 7.61 4.96 -43.62
CA LYS A 222 7.78 6.02 -42.60
C LYS A 222 6.43 6.44 -42.02
#